data_AF-A0A4V3SEY4-F1
#
_entry.id   AF-A0A4V3SEY4-F1
#
_cell.length_a   1.000
_cell.length_b   1.000
_cell.length_c   1.000
_cell.angle_alpha   90.00
_cell.angle_beta   90.00
_cell.angle_gamma   90.00
#
_symmetry.space_group_name_H-M   'P 1'
#
loop_
_entity.id
_entity.type
_entity.pdbx_description
1 polymer ?
#
loop_
_entity_poly.entity_id
_entity_poly.type
_entity_poly.pdbx_seq_one_letter_code
_entity_poly.pdbx_strand_id
1 'polypeptide(L)'
;MGNCVGSPGSSSVEVFVPRTTTERASLISHLKNFYGVSVKSLTNRVRISGSVDMISEAKNYIQRFLEYDHKILVSVSASCFSIFTFFDLVRHFEQRFGVFISPNPPSTLAVKGEPSKVDRFCTALSTLDSDCQQSSVTMAPVNYECIRQFCQKSSINFYRLPSSPSVHMALFRYCSKLFSVPKPSQPLSQPLPADAVFHRKPPAMMKSRVQEAKSVVSEKTESAKTDPKKLRLVVIDGSNVAYEYGNKQFNPEGIRLAVEFFKQRGHTNVVAVVPRFRQAKGGVLFDKLERDGHLYYSPSRLLNGIQLSSDDDKVILEVAARENGVVVSNDQFRNYLHIDRLRSVIENRLPFVMIRNSFFVTDDPHGRNGPSLSQCLQLP
;
A
#
# COMPACT_ATOMS: atom_id res chain seq x y z
N MET A 1 -2.73 -28.25 -42.87
CA MET A 1 -2.58 -28.70 -41.47
C MET A 1 -2.03 -27.52 -40.68
N GLY A 2 -2.80 -26.98 -39.71
CA GLY A 2 -2.37 -25.82 -38.92
C GLY A 2 -1.63 -26.24 -37.67
N ASN A 3 -0.37 -25.82 -37.52
CA ASN A 3 0.37 -26.02 -36.28
C ASN A 3 -0.08 -24.99 -35.24
N CYS A 4 -0.67 -25.47 -34.14
CA CYS A 4 -0.99 -24.62 -33.00
C CYS A 4 0.31 -24.22 -32.28
N VAL A 5 0.59 -22.92 -32.25
CA VAL A 5 1.67 -22.35 -31.44
C VAL A 5 1.27 -22.42 -29.97
N GLY A 6 1.96 -23.25 -29.19
CA GLY A 6 1.75 -23.37 -27.74
C GLY A 6 2.21 -22.13 -27.00
N SER A 7 1.36 -21.56 -26.15
CA SER A 7 1.63 -20.35 -25.38
C SER A 7 2.80 -20.54 -24.40
N PRO A 8 3.85 -19.70 -24.41
CA PRO A 8 4.95 -19.81 -23.45
C PRO A 8 4.52 -19.31 -22.07
N GLY A 9 4.76 -20.09 -21.01
CA GLY A 9 4.72 -19.62 -19.61
C GLY A 9 3.90 -20.42 -18.60
N SER A 10 3.08 -21.40 -19.02
CA SER A 10 2.31 -22.23 -18.07
C SER A 10 3.15 -23.40 -17.55
N SER A 11 3.51 -23.35 -16.27
CA SER A 11 4.19 -24.45 -15.56
C SER A 11 3.18 -25.29 -14.76
N SER A 12 3.57 -26.49 -14.33
CA SER A 12 2.78 -27.30 -13.40
C SER A 12 3.66 -28.08 -12.43
N VAL A 13 3.15 -28.31 -11.22
CA VAL A 13 3.85 -29.09 -10.18
C VAL A 13 2.86 -29.87 -9.33
N GLU A 14 3.29 -31.01 -8.80
CA GLU A 14 2.49 -31.81 -7.86
C GLU A 14 2.96 -31.64 -6.42
N VAL A 15 2.07 -31.18 -5.56
CA VAL A 15 2.32 -31.01 -4.12
C VAL A 15 1.62 -32.15 -3.36
N PHE A 16 2.31 -32.74 -2.40
CA PHE A 16 1.71 -33.75 -1.52
C PHE A 16 0.64 -33.10 -0.64
N VAL A 17 -0.55 -33.70 -0.63
CA VAL A 17 -1.68 -33.34 0.24
C VAL A 17 -2.36 -34.66 0.59
N PRO A 18 -2.30 -35.13 1.86
CA PRO A 18 -2.88 -36.39 2.28
C PRO A 18 -4.34 -36.57 1.85
N ARG A 19 -4.74 -37.82 1.59
CA ARG A 19 -6.16 -38.15 1.37
C ARG A 19 -7.02 -37.95 2.63
N THR A 20 -6.39 -37.97 3.80
CA THR A 20 -7.00 -37.73 5.13
C THR A 20 -7.30 -36.26 5.42
N THR A 21 -6.81 -35.31 4.61
CA THR A 21 -7.05 -33.88 4.82
C THR A 21 -8.54 -33.54 4.65
N THR A 22 -9.25 -33.29 5.75
CA THR A 22 -10.72 -33.14 5.72
C THR A 22 -11.19 -31.88 4.98
N GLU A 23 -10.45 -30.77 5.02
CA GLU A 23 -10.79 -29.51 4.34
C GLU A 23 -10.23 -29.44 2.91
N ARG A 24 -9.87 -30.58 2.31
CA ARG A 24 -9.21 -30.61 0.99
C ARG A 24 -9.98 -29.86 -0.10
N ALA A 25 -11.32 -29.87 -0.06
CA ALA A 25 -12.15 -29.10 -0.98
C ALA A 25 -11.96 -27.57 -0.81
N SER A 26 -11.96 -27.10 0.44
CA SER A 26 -11.71 -25.70 0.79
C SER A 26 -10.29 -25.27 0.44
N LEU A 27 -9.28 -26.10 0.74
CA LEU A 27 -7.90 -25.89 0.30
C LEU A 27 -7.81 -25.70 -1.23
N ILE A 28 -8.44 -26.58 -2.02
CA ILE A 28 -8.48 -26.46 -3.48
C ILE A 28 -9.20 -25.17 -3.93
N SER A 29 -10.29 -24.77 -3.25
CA SER A 29 -10.99 -23.52 -3.51
C SER A 29 -10.12 -22.30 -3.24
N HIS A 30 -9.41 -22.27 -2.11
CA HIS A 30 -8.54 -21.17 -1.70
C HIS A 30 -7.36 -21.03 -2.66
N LEU A 31 -6.76 -22.14 -3.11
CA LEU A 31 -5.69 -22.13 -4.10
C LEU A 31 -6.14 -21.46 -5.41
N LYS A 32 -7.32 -21.83 -5.93
CA LYS A 32 -7.89 -21.22 -7.15
C LYS A 32 -8.19 -19.73 -6.96
N ASN A 33 -8.87 -19.36 -5.87
CA ASN A 33 -9.40 -18.01 -5.69
C ASN A 33 -8.37 -16.99 -5.17
N PHE A 34 -7.39 -17.40 -4.35
CA PHE A 34 -6.40 -16.46 -3.80
C PHE A 34 -5.19 -16.28 -4.72
N TYR A 35 -4.77 -17.34 -5.42
CA TYR A 35 -3.53 -17.37 -6.20
C TYR A 35 -3.75 -17.49 -7.72
N GLY A 36 -5.00 -17.64 -8.18
CA GLY A 36 -5.33 -17.74 -9.60
C GLY A 36 -4.85 -19.03 -10.28
N VAL A 37 -4.37 -20.02 -9.52
CA VAL A 37 -3.84 -21.27 -10.08
C VAL A 37 -4.95 -22.24 -10.51
N SER A 38 -4.72 -22.96 -11.61
CA SER A 38 -5.52 -24.14 -11.94
C SER A 38 -5.12 -25.31 -11.03
N VAL A 39 -6.09 -26.05 -10.51
CA VAL A 39 -5.84 -27.14 -9.55
C VAL A 39 -6.60 -28.41 -9.94
N LYS A 40 -5.87 -29.52 -10.10
CA LYS A 40 -6.39 -30.88 -10.30
C LYS A 40 -6.09 -31.74 -9.07
N SER A 41 -7.14 -32.29 -8.46
CA SER A 41 -7.00 -33.21 -7.33
C SER A 41 -6.56 -34.60 -7.80
N LEU A 42 -5.57 -35.18 -7.13
CA LEU A 42 -5.10 -36.56 -7.27
C LEU A 42 -5.22 -37.27 -5.90
N THR A 43 -5.01 -38.59 -5.83
CA THR A 43 -5.28 -39.38 -4.60
C THR A 43 -4.60 -38.85 -3.33
N ASN A 44 -3.29 -38.60 -3.38
CA ASN A 44 -2.47 -38.08 -2.26
C ASN A 44 -1.71 -36.78 -2.64
N ARG A 45 -2.08 -36.15 -3.75
CA ARG A 45 -1.40 -34.97 -4.31
C ARG A 45 -2.41 -33.98 -4.89
N VAL A 46 -2.03 -32.71 -5.01
CA VAL A 46 -2.71 -31.75 -5.89
C VAL A 46 -1.73 -31.32 -6.96
N ARG A 47 -2.16 -31.36 -8.23
CA ARG A 47 -1.41 -30.75 -9.33
C ARG A 47 -1.89 -29.32 -9.48
N ILE A 48 -0.98 -28.36 -9.31
CA ILE A 48 -1.24 -26.93 -9.49
C ILE A 48 -0.53 -26.45 -10.76
N SER A 49 -1.17 -25.55 -11.51
CA SER A 49 -0.67 -25.02 -12.77
C SER A 49 -0.95 -23.53 -12.90
N GLY A 50 -0.03 -22.78 -13.52
CA GLY A 50 -0.06 -21.32 -13.61
C GLY A 50 1.33 -20.75 -13.90
N SER A 51 1.56 -19.47 -13.60
CA SER A 51 2.90 -18.88 -13.62
C SER A 51 3.75 -19.40 -12.47
N VAL A 52 5.08 -19.28 -12.58
CA VAL A 52 6.03 -19.73 -11.57
C VAL A 52 5.77 -19.09 -10.20
N ASP A 53 5.49 -17.77 -10.17
CA ASP A 53 5.23 -17.03 -8.94
C ASP A 53 3.94 -17.48 -8.26
N MET A 54 2.84 -17.60 -9.02
CA MET A 54 1.54 -18.09 -8.51
C MET A 54 1.66 -19.51 -7.95
N ILE A 55 2.42 -20.38 -8.63
CA ILE A 55 2.73 -21.73 -8.15
C ILE A 55 3.54 -21.69 -6.86
N SER A 56 4.53 -20.79 -6.75
CA SER A 56 5.37 -20.63 -5.56
C SER A 56 4.54 -20.21 -4.33
N GLU A 57 3.71 -19.17 -4.46
CA GLU A 57 2.82 -18.73 -3.39
C GLU A 57 1.79 -19.82 -2.99
N ALA A 58 1.21 -20.51 -3.98
CA ALA A 58 0.29 -21.62 -3.76
C ALA A 58 0.94 -22.80 -3.01
N LYS A 59 2.21 -23.14 -3.31
CA LYS A 59 2.98 -24.15 -2.55
C LYS A 59 3.16 -23.72 -1.10
N ASN A 60 3.57 -22.48 -0.87
CA ASN A 60 3.80 -21.94 0.48
C ASN A 60 2.50 -21.86 1.31
N TYR A 61 1.35 -21.70 0.65
CA TYR A 61 0.04 -21.84 1.29
C TYR A 61 -0.25 -23.30 1.70
N ILE A 62 -0.06 -24.27 0.78
CA ILE A 62 -0.28 -25.70 1.08
C ILE A 62 0.61 -26.17 2.24
N GLN A 63 1.88 -25.78 2.24
CA GLN A 63 2.83 -26.19 3.28
C GLN A 63 2.37 -25.72 4.67
N ARG A 64 2.06 -24.43 4.84
CA ARG A 64 1.53 -23.89 6.11
C ARG A 64 0.16 -24.48 6.47
N PHE A 65 -0.67 -24.81 5.49
CA PHE A 65 -1.97 -25.44 5.73
C PHE A 65 -1.81 -26.86 6.31
N LEU A 66 -0.78 -27.60 5.89
CA LEU A 66 -0.49 -28.96 6.35
C LEU A 66 0.35 -29.00 7.64
N GLU A 67 1.04 -27.91 7.99
CA GLU A 67 1.89 -27.80 9.18
C GLU A 67 1.11 -27.82 10.50
N TYR A 68 -0.11 -27.27 10.51
CA TYR A 68 -0.98 -27.28 11.68
C TYR A 68 -1.92 -28.48 11.63
N ASP A 69 -2.17 -29.13 12.78
CA ASP A 69 -3.28 -30.08 12.96
C ASP A 69 -4.40 -29.53 13.84
N HIS A 70 -4.12 -28.50 14.65
CA HIS A 70 -5.13 -27.90 15.52
C HIS A 70 -6.24 -27.21 14.71
N LYS A 71 -7.47 -27.65 14.97
CA LYS A 71 -8.70 -27.30 14.26
C LYS A 71 -9.85 -27.26 15.24
N ILE A 72 -10.73 -26.28 15.09
CA ILE A 72 -12.02 -26.21 15.80
C ILE A 72 -13.17 -25.95 14.81
N LEU A 73 -14.40 -26.20 15.25
CA LEU A 73 -15.62 -25.82 14.55
C LEU A 73 -16.33 -24.74 15.36
N VAL A 74 -16.67 -23.62 14.73
CA VAL A 74 -17.35 -22.48 15.36
C VAL A 74 -18.67 -22.23 14.64
N SER A 75 -19.79 -22.29 15.37
CA SER A 75 -21.09 -21.91 14.83
C SER A 75 -21.29 -20.40 14.95
N VAL A 76 -21.89 -19.80 13.92
CA VAL A 76 -22.17 -18.36 13.82
C VAL A 76 -23.59 -18.13 13.28
N SER A 77 -24.12 -16.91 13.30
CA SER A 77 -25.38 -16.62 12.59
C SER A 77 -25.24 -16.76 11.07
N ALA A 78 -26.36 -17.01 10.36
CA ALA A 78 -26.38 -17.02 8.89
C ALA A 78 -25.90 -15.69 8.28
N SER A 79 -26.20 -14.56 8.92
CA SER A 79 -25.72 -13.24 8.54
C SER A 79 -24.19 -13.16 8.59
N CYS A 80 -23.57 -13.61 9.68
CA CYS A 80 -22.11 -13.65 9.81
C CYS A 80 -21.49 -14.69 8.86
N PHE A 81 -22.09 -15.88 8.73
CA PHE A 81 -21.65 -16.92 7.78
C PHE A 81 -21.58 -16.39 6.34
N SER A 82 -22.52 -15.51 5.95
CA SER A 82 -22.52 -14.88 4.62
C SER A 82 -21.26 -14.05 4.33
N ILE A 83 -20.54 -13.53 5.34
CA ILE A 83 -19.24 -12.85 5.13
C ILE A 83 -18.20 -13.83 4.58
N PHE A 84 -18.22 -15.07 5.08
CA PHE A 84 -17.22 -16.09 4.76
C PHE A 84 -17.55 -16.88 3.48
N THR A 85 -18.66 -16.61 2.79
CA THR A 85 -18.87 -17.09 1.42
C THR A 85 -18.11 -16.26 0.37
N PHE A 86 -17.54 -15.11 0.75
CA PHE A 86 -16.75 -14.25 -0.13
C PHE A 86 -15.25 -14.46 0.08
N PHE A 87 -14.59 -15.04 -0.93
CA PHE A 87 -13.17 -15.42 -0.86
C PHE A 87 -12.23 -14.25 -0.53
N ASP A 88 -12.52 -13.02 -0.99
CA ASP A 88 -11.74 -11.82 -0.65
C ASP A 88 -11.75 -11.53 0.87
N LEU A 89 -12.92 -11.66 1.51
CA LEU A 89 -13.06 -11.46 2.95
C LEU A 89 -12.38 -12.60 3.72
N VAL A 90 -12.58 -13.86 3.29
CA VAL A 90 -11.88 -15.01 3.86
C VAL A 90 -10.36 -14.80 3.82
N ARG A 91 -9.81 -14.44 2.66
CA ARG A 91 -8.38 -14.12 2.48
C ARG A 91 -7.90 -13.03 3.44
N HIS A 92 -8.66 -11.95 3.58
CA HIS A 92 -8.34 -10.87 4.53
C HIS A 92 -8.28 -11.38 5.96
N PHE A 93 -9.27 -12.16 6.43
CA PHE A 93 -9.26 -12.72 7.77
C PHE A 93 -8.11 -13.72 7.98
N GLU A 94 -7.86 -14.62 7.04
CA GLU A 94 -6.74 -15.56 7.09
C GLU A 94 -5.39 -14.84 7.19
N GLN A 95 -5.16 -13.80 6.36
CA GLN A 95 -3.94 -13.00 6.40
C GLN A 95 -3.81 -12.16 7.68
N ARG A 96 -4.91 -11.57 8.17
CA ARG A 96 -4.94 -10.69 9.34
C ARG A 96 -4.70 -11.43 10.66
N PHE A 97 -5.17 -12.67 10.75
CA PHE A 97 -5.09 -13.49 11.96
C PHE A 97 -4.03 -14.59 11.89
N GLY A 98 -3.62 -15.02 10.71
CA GLY A 98 -2.65 -16.11 10.52
C GLY A 98 -3.29 -17.50 10.74
N VAL A 99 -4.53 -17.66 10.31
CA VAL A 99 -5.35 -18.88 10.42
C VAL A 99 -5.87 -19.29 9.05
N PHE A 100 -6.47 -20.47 8.95
CA PHE A 100 -7.19 -20.96 7.79
C PHE A 100 -8.67 -21.12 8.13
N ILE A 101 -9.56 -20.68 7.25
CA ILE A 101 -11.01 -20.57 7.52
C ILE A 101 -11.77 -21.30 6.42
N SER A 102 -12.38 -22.43 6.74
CA SER A 102 -13.16 -23.24 5.81
C SER A 102 -14.65 -23.16 6.15
N PRO A 103 -15.48 -22.45 5.35
CA PRO A 103 -16.92 -22.42 5.55
C PRO A 103 -17.54 -23.81 5.38
N ASN A 104 -18.33 -24.23 6.36
CA ASN A 104 -19.11 -25.47 6.33
C ASN A 104 -20.60 -25.12 6.49
N PRO A 105 -21.38 -25.07 5.38
CA PRO A 105 -22.79 -24.74 5.43
C PRO A 105 -23.59 -25.66 6.37
N PRO A 106 -24.67 -25.16 7.01
CA PRO A 106 -25.30 -23.86 6.75
C PRO A 106 -24.70 -22.67 7.50
N SER A 107 -24.01 -22.89 8.63
CA SER A 107 -23.62 -21.79 9.54
C SER A 107 -22.44 -22.13 10.47
N THR A 108 -21.53 -23.01 10.04
CA THR A 108 -20.35 -23.40 10.84
C THR A 108 -19.06 -23.07 10.09
N LEU A 109 -18.06 -22.51 10.77
CA LEU A 109 -16.73 -22.29 10.22
C LEU A 109 -15.76 -23.29 10.84
N ALA A 110 -15.04 -24.04 10.00
CA ALA A 110 -13.87 -24.79 10.45
C ALA A 110 -12.66 -23.85 10.46
N VAL A 111 -12.10 -23.60 11.64
CA VAL A 111 -10.93 -22.72 11.82
C VAL A 111 -9.73 -23.59 12.17
N LYS A 112 -8.63 -23.41 11.45
CA LYS A 112 -7.42 -24.22 11.56
C LYS A 112 -6.18 -23.34 11.69
N GLY A 113 -5.24 -23.68 12.56
CA GLY A 113 -4.01 -22.92 12.75
C GLY A 113 -3.39 -23.08 14.14
N GLU A 114 -2.43 -22.24 14.46
CA GLU A 114 -1.85 -22.17 15.82
C GLU A 114 -2.92 -21.77 16.85
N PRO A 115 -3.06 -22.47 18.00
CA PRO A 115 -4.12 -22.19 18.99
C PRO A 115 -4.25 -20.71 19.39
N SER A 116 -3.12 -20.04 19.67
CA SER A 116 -3.09 -18.62 20.05
C SER A 116 -3.72 -17.68 19.00
N LYS A 117 -3.57 -18.02 17.72
CA LYS A 117 -4.12 -17.27 16.57
C LYS A 117 -5.59 -17.63 16.34
N VAL A 118 -5.94 -18.90 16.53
CA VAL A 118 -7.31 -19.42 16.44
C VAL A 118 -8.20 -18.76 17.51
N ASP A 119 -7.76 -18.73 18.78
CA ASP A 119 -8.50 -18.05 19.86
C ASP A 119 -8.71 -16.56 19.56
N ARG A 120 -7.65 -15.87 19.12
CA ARG A 120 -7.70 -14.45 18.77
C ARG A 120 -8.62 -14.16 17.58
N PHE A 121 -8.69 -15.09 16.61
CA PHE A 121 -9.69 -15.02 15.54
C PHE A 121 -11.10 -15.26 16.07
N CYS A 122 -11.31 -16.24 16.94
CA CYS A 122 -12.62 -16.54 17.52
C CYS A 122 -13.18 -15.38 18.34
N THR A 123 -12.36 -14.68 19.13
CA THR A 123 -12.79 -13.46 19.83
C THR A 123 -13.29 -12.38 18.88
N ALA A 124 -12.59 -12.18 17.74
CA ALA A 124 -13.00 -11.24 16.71
C ALA A 124 -14.26 -11.72 15.96
N LEU A 125 -14.38 -13.03 15.70
CA LEU A 125 -15.51 -13.66 15.04
C LEU A 125 -16.80 -13.54 15.88
N SER A 126 -16.75 -13.83 17.18
CA SER A 126 -17.91 -13.66 18.08
C SER A 126 -18.36 -12.20 18.17
N THR A 127 -17.41 -11.26 18.12
CA THR A 127 -17.72 -9.82 18.07
C THR A 127 -18.41 -9.45 16.75
N LEU A 128 -17.89 -9.94 15.62
CA LEU A 128 -18.45 -9.71 14.29
C LEU A 128 -19.84 -10.35 14.14
N ASP A 129 -20.04 -11.55 14.69
CA ASP A 129 -21.31 -12.26 14.66
C ASP A 129 -22.38 -11.55 15.51
N SER A 130 -22.01 -11.09 16.71
CA SER A 130 -22.89 -10.24 17.52
C SER A 130 -23.26 -8.94 16.81
N ASP A 131 -22.31 -8.28 16.13
CA ASP A 131 -22.59 -7.09 15.32
C ASP A 131 -23.50 -7.41 14.11
N CYS A 132 -23.44 -8.61 13.52
CA CYS A 132 -24.31 -9.07 12.42
C CYS A 132 -25.76 -9.38 12.84
N GLN A 133 -25.98 -9.68 14.12
CA GLN A 133 -27.28 -10.03 14.69
C GLN A 133 -28.05 -8.82 15.24
N GLN A 134 -27.41 -7.66 15.37
CA GLN A 134 -28.07 -6.44 15.81
C GLN A 134 -28.95 -5.79 14.74
N SER A 135 -30.03 -5.14 15.17
CA SER A 135 -31.02 -4.48 14.31
C SER A 135 -30.38 -3.49 13.35
N SER A 136 -30.71 -3.60 12.06
CA SER A 136 -30.13 -2.75 11.02
C SER A 136 -30.72 -1.35 11.03
N VAL A 137 -29.90 -0.35 11.38
CA VAL A 137 -30.19 1.07 11.10
C VAL A 137 -29.66 1.40 9.70
N THR A 138 -30.42 2.19 8.94
CA THR A 138 -30.01 2.68 7.61
C THR A 138 -28.66 3.40 7.72
N MET A 139 -27.64 2.88 7.05
CA MET A 139 -26.30 3.47 7.07
C MET A 139 -26.27 4.82 6.35
N ALA A 140 -25.66 5.82 6.98
CA ALA A 140 -25.32 7.07 6.31
C ALA A 140 -24.28 6.82 5.19
N PRO A 141 -24.29 7.58 4.08
CA PRO A 141 -23.35 7.41 2.96
C PRO A 141 -21.87 7.39 3.38
N VAL A 142 -21.49 8.21 4.37
CA VAL A 142 -20.13 8.26 4.94
C VAL A 142 -19.68 6.92 5.55
N ASN A 143 -20.59 6.09 6.07
CA ASN A 143 -20.25 4.78 6.63
C ASN A 143 -19.92 3.77 5.52
N TYR A 144 -20.55 3.87 4.35
CA TYR A 144 -20.18 3.06 3.18
C TYR A 144 -18.80 3.43 2.65
N GLU A 145 -18.39 4.71 2.74
CA GLU A 145 -17.06 5.14 2.34
C GLU A 145 -15.96 4.53 3.23
N CYS A 146 -16.20 4.37 4.53
CA CYS A 146 -15.31 3.62 5.42
C CYS A 146 -15.13 2.16 4.98
N ILE A 147 -16.20 1.48 4.56
CA ILE A 147 -16.12 0.12 4.02
C ILE A 147 -15.39 0.12 2.66
N ARG A 148 -15.61 1.11 1.80
CA ARG A 148 -14.87 1.24 0.52
C ARG A 148 -13.36 1.37 0.73
N GLN A 149 -12.94 2.23 1.66
CA GLN A 149 -11.54 2.41 2.02
C GLN A 149 -10.91 1.13 2.61
N PHE A 150 -11.66 0.40 3.45
CA PHE A 150 -11.25 -0.92 3.91
C PHE A 150 -11.06 -1.89 2.75
N CYS A 151 -12.06 -2.01 1.88
CA CYS A 151 -12.01 -2.90 0.73
C CYS A 151 -10.84 -2.59 -0.20
N GLN A 152 -10.56 -1.31 -0.48
CA GLN A 152 -9.41 -0.87 -1.26
C GLN A 152 -8.08 -1.30 -0.59
N LYS A 153 -7.93 -1.06 0.71
CA LYS A 153 -6.69 -1.40 1.46
C LYS A 153 -6.45 -2.90 1.60
N SER A 154 -7.51 -3.70 1.62
CA SER A 154 -7.45 -5.17 1.74
C SER A 154 -7.59 -5.92 0.40
N SER A 155 -7.59 -5.23 -0.74
CA SER A 155 -7.81 -5.82 -2.08
C SER A 155 -9.13 -6.61 -2.22
N ILE A 156 -10.18 -6.19 -1.52
CA ILE A 156 -11.52 -6.79 -1.57
C ILE A 156 -12.38 -6.06 -2.61
N ASN A 157 -13.12 -6.80 -3.44
CA ASN A 157 -14.08 -6.17 -4.35
C ASN A 157 -15.35 -5.68 -3.61
N PHE A 158 -15.43 -4.38 -3.32
CA PHE A 158 -16.58 -3.74 -2.65
C PHE A 158 -17.93 -4.06 -3.30
N TYR A 159 -18.01 -4.12 -4.63
CA TYR A 159 -19.26 -4.38 -5.37
C TYR A 159 -19.72 -5.85 -5.28
N ARG A 160 -18.89 -6.72 -4.71
CA ARG A 160 -19.22 -8.12 -4.44
C ARG A 160 -19.50 -8.40 -2.97
N LEU A 161 -19.61 -7.38 -2.10
CA LEU A 161 -19.96 -7.60 -0.71
C LEU A 161 -21.40 -8.15 -0.55
N PRO A 162 -21.68 -8.92 0.53
CA PRO A 162 -23.04 -9.35 0.85
C PRO A 162 -23.97 -8.14 1.04
N SER A 163 -25.08 -8.12 0.31
CA SER A 163 -26.01 -6.98 0.21
C SER A 163 -26.82 -6.68 1.49
N SER A 164 -26.68 -7.50 2.55
CA SER A 164 -27.43 -7.34 3.80
C SER A 164 -27.03 -6.06 4.57
N PRO A 165 -27.99 -5.20 4.96
CA PRO A 165 -27.71 -4.02 5.78
C PRO A 165 -27.08 -4.32 7.14
N SER A 166 -27.45 -5.43 7.80
CA SER A 166 -26.83 -5.82 9.09
C SER A 166 -25.38 -6.24 8.90
N VAL A 167 -25.07 -6.92 7.79
CA VAL A 167 -23.70 -7.33 7.44
C VAL A 167 -22.85 -6.13 7.05
N HIS A 168 -23.39 -5.18 6.28
CA HIS A 168 -22.72 -3.90 6.02
C HIS A 168 -22.45 -3.12 7.32
N MET A 169 -23.41 -3.05 8.25
CA MET A 169 -23.20 -2.41 9.55
C MET A 169 -22.14 -3.14 10.39
N ALA A 170 -22.12 -4.47 10.38
CA ALA A 170 -21.13 -5.27 11.08
C ALA A 170 -19.73 -5.11 10.48
N LEU A 171 -19.61 -5.11 9.15
CA LEU A 171 -18.37 -4.79 8.46
C LEU A 171 -17.92 -3.34 8.76
N PHE A 172 -18.82 -2.36 8.73
CA PHE A 172 -18.51 -0.99 9.15
C PHE A 172 -17.99 -0.93 10.58
N ARG A 173 -18.60 -1.64 11.53
CA ARG A 173 -18.14 -1.71 12.93
C ARG A 173 -16.82 -2.44 13.08
N TYR A 174 -16.59 -3.53 12.34
CA TYR A 174 -15.33 -4.25 12.30
C TYR A 174 -14.21 -3.36 11.75
N CYS A 175 -14.43 -2.70 10.62
CA CYS A 175 -13.52 -1.70 10.05
C CYS A 175 -13.29 -0.57 11.04
N SER A 176 -14.36 -0.02 11.63
CA SER A 176 -14.26 1.01 12.65
C SER A 176 -13.42 0.55 13.83
N LYS A 177 -13.59 -0.68 14.36
CA LYS A 177 -12.76 -1.23 15.44
C LYS A 177 -11.30 -1.49 15.01
N LEU A 178 -11.04 -1.79 13.73
CA LEU A 178 -9.68 -1.82 13.17
C LEU A 178 -9.05 -0.41 13.06
N PHE A 179 -9.86 0.66 13.02
CA PHE A 179 -9.43 2.04 12.76
C PHE A 179 -9.75 3.05 13.89
N SER A 180 -10.35 2.63 15.01
CA SER A 180 -10.84 3.48 16.11
C SER A 180 -10.31 3.04 17.47
N VAL A 181 -10.11 4.02 18.36
CA VAL A 181 -9.60 3.83 19.72
C VAL A 181 -10.78 3.83 20.72
N PRO A 182 -10.75 3.04 21.82
CA PRO A 182 -11.69 3.19 22.91
C PRO A 182 -11.70 4.62 23.46
N LYS A 183 -12.89 5.14 23.83
CA LYS A 183 -13.03 6.50 24.38
C LYS A 183 -12.21 6.66 25.67
N PRO A 184 -11.39 7.73 25.81
CA PRO A 184 -10.83 8.09 27.11
C PRO A 184 -11.94 8.47 28.09
N SER A 185 -11.80 8.03 29.34
CA SER A 185 -12.54 8.57 30.48
C SER A 185 -12.36 10.09 30.58
N GLN A 186 -13.35 10.80 31.12
CA GLN A 186 -13.30 12.26 31.28
C GLN A 186 -12.04 12.70 32.06
N PRO A 187 -11.30 13.73 31.60
CA PRO A 187 -10.24 14.32 32.41
C PRO A 187 -10.86 15.23 33.49
N LEU A 188 -10.45 15.07 34.74
CA LEU A 188 -10.67 16.09 35.76
C LEU A 188 -9.94 17.37 35.35
N SER A 189 -10.62 18.50 35.50
CA SER A 189 -10.12 19.84 35.21
C SER A 189 -9.14 20.32 36.29
N GLN A 190 -7.88 20.51 35.91
CA GLN A 190 -6.96 21.44 36.58
C GLN A 190 -6.14 22.20 35.52
N PRO A 191 -6.01 23.55 35.60
CA PRO A 191 -5.14 24.31 34.71
C PRO A 191 -3.68 24.24 35.18
N LEU A 192 -2.73 24.07 34.25
CA LEU A 192 -1.31 24.30 34.49
C LEU A 192 -0.87 25.63 33.83
N PRO A 193 0.16 26.32 34.37
CA PRO A 193 0.50 27.68 33.95
C PRO A 193 1.14 27.73 32.55
N ALA A 194 0.99 28.88 31.90
CA ALA A 194 1.82 29.24 30.76
C ALA A 194 3.24 29.57 31.25
N ASP A 195 4.26 28.93 30.67
CA ASP A 195 5.52 29.56 30.22
C ASP A 195 6.55 28.50 29.78
N ALA A 196 6.64 28.26 28.47
CA ALA A 196 7.73 27.50 27.85
C ALA A 196 7.85 27.80 26.34
N VAL A 197 7.91 29.09 25.96
CA VAL A 197 8.14 29.49 24.56
C VAL A 197 9.60 29.26 24.16
N PHE A 198 9.92 28.06 23.70
CA PHE A 198 11.20 27.80 23.02
C PHE A 198 11.13 28.21 21.55
N HIS A 199 11.40 29.50 21.30
CA HIS A 199 11.82 29.93 19.97
C HIS A 199 13.15 29.26 19.57
N ARG A 200 13.20 28.64 18.39
CA ARG A 200 14.47 28.40 17.67
C ARG A 200 14.38 29.02 16.27
N LYS A 201 15.33 29.91 15.98
CA LYS A 201 15.49 30.59 14.68
C LYS A 201 16.08 29.62 13.64
N PRO A 202 15.84 29.84 12.33
CA PRO A 202 16.54 29.12 11.27
C PRO A 202 18.03 29.54 11.19
N PRO A 203 18.93 28.70 10.62
CA PRO A 203 20.34 29.03 10.46
C PRO A 203 20.57 30.15 9.43
N ALA A 204 21.53 31.04 9.70
CA ALA A 204 21.90 32.12 8.81
C ALA A 204 22.94 31.68 7.76
N MET A 205 22.78 32.16 6.51
CA MET A 205 23.82 32.06 5.48
C MET A 205 25.01 32.97 5.84
N MET A 206 26.24 32.45 5.73
CA MET A 206 27.46 33.26 5.86
C MET A 206 28.08 33.52 4.47
N LYS A 207 28.49 34.76 4.20
CA LYS A 207 29.10 35.20 2.92
C LYS A 207 30.56 35.65 3.12
N SER A 208 31.30 35.67 2.01
CA SER A 208 32.63 36.30 1.80
C SER A 208 33.83 35.43 2.20
N ARG A 209 35.02 35.52 1.57
CA ARG A 209 35.50 36.44 0.51
C ARG A 209 36.56 35.77 -0.40
N VAL A 210 36.79 36.37 -1.57
CA VAL A 210 37.69 36.00 -2.68
C VAL A 210 39.20 36.12 -2.36
N GLN A 211 40.03 35.27 -2.99
CA GLN A 211 41.36 35.65 -3.52
C GLN A 211 41.66 34.91 -4.84
N GLU A 212 42.44 35.52 -5.72
CA GLU A 212 42.70 35.10 -7.12
C GLU A 212 43.93 34.20 -7.31
N ALA A 213 43.91 33.36 -8.36
CA ALA A 213 45.07 33.13 -9.25
C ALA A 213 44.59 32.69 -10.66
N LYS A 214 45.34 33.02 -11.71
CA LYS A 214 44.95 32.94 -13.13
C LYS A 214 45.36 31.64 -13.85
N SER A 215 44.82 31.50 -15.07
CA SER A 215 45.32 30.73 -16.26
C SER A 215 44.76 29.30 -16.43
N VAL A 216 44.54 28.76 -17.65
CA VAL A 216 44.49 29.34 -19.02
C VAL A 216 43.73 28.41 -20.00
N VAL A 217 43.07 28.98 -21.04
CA VAL A 217 42.52 28.34 -22.29
C VAL A 217 41.55 27.14 -22.11
N SER A 218 40.27 27.16 -22.50
CA SER A 218 39.55 27.59 -23.72
C SER A 218 39.53 26.59 -24.89
N GLU A 219 38.50 25.74 -24.94
CA GLU A 219 37.82 25.39 -26.19
C GLU A 219 36.31 25.63 -26.04
N LYS A 220 35.71 26.24 -27.07
CA LYS A 220 34.30 26.62 -27.07
C LYS A 220 33.47 25.52 -27.76
N THR A 221 32.38 25.12 -27.12
CA THR A 221 31.17 24.71 -27.85
C THR A 221 30.04 25.59 -27.37
N GLU A 222 29.47 26.39 -28.28
CA GLU A 222 28.35 27.26 -27.97
C GLU A 222 27.07 26.43 -27.79
N SER A 223 26.64 26.26 -26.54
CA SER A 223 25.22 26.16 -26.24
C SER A 223 24.80 27.45 -25.53
N ALA A 224 23.62 27.95 -25.90
CA ALA A 224 23.15 29.24 -25.40
C ALA A 224 23.16 29.28 -23.86
N LYS A 225 23.63 30.39 -23.28
CA LYS A 225 23.49 30.68 -21.86
C LYS A 225 22.01 30.87 -21.53
N THR A 226 21.28 29.77 -21.38
CA THR A 226 19.96 29.78 -20.79
C THR A 226 20.09 30.32 -19.37
N ASP A 227 19.24 31.31 -19.05
CA ASP A 227 18.93 31.74 -17.68
C ASP A 227 18.87 30.48 -16.78
N PRO A 228 19.55 30.42 -15.61
CA PRO A 228 19.60 29.23 -14.78
C PRO A 228 18.17 28.73 -14.51
N LYS A 229 17.81 27.64 -15.18
CA LYS A 229 16.42 27.20 -15.29
C LYS A 229 15.82 27.11 -13.90
N LYS A 230 14.82 27.95 -13.63
CA LYS A 230 14.04 27.89 -12.40
C LYS A 230 13.23 26.60 -12.46
N LEU A 231 13.76 25.54 -11.88
CA LEU A 231 13.14 24.23 -11.86
C LEU A 231 12.12 24.16 -10.71
N ARG A 232 10.99 23.48 -10.97
CA ARG A 232 9.96 23.22 -9.96
C ARG A 232 10.47 22.29 -8.88
N LEU A 233 9.87 22.40 -7.70
CA LEU A 233 9.92 21.35 -6.68
C LEU A 233 9.46 20.03 -7.29
N VAL A 234 10.22 18.97 -7.09
CA VAL A 234 9.80 17.59 -7.43
C VAL A 234 9.43 16.86 -6.15
N VAL A 235 8.15 16.49 -6.02
CA VAL A 235 7.62 15.72 -4.88
C VAL A 235 7.44 14.27 -5.30
N ILE A 236 8.32 13.40 -4.82
CA ILE A 236 8.31 11.97 -5.10
C ILE A 236 7.42 11.27 -4.08
N ASP A 237 6.48 10.48 -4.59
CA ASP A 237 5.75 9.49 -3.80
C ASP A 237 6.70 8.33 -3.47
N GLY A 238 7.37 8.44 -2.32
CA GLY A 238 8.42 7.49 -1.95
C GLY A 238 7.89 6.09 -1.70
N SER A 239 6.62 5.96 -1.28
CA SER A 239 5.97 4.66 -1.12
C SER A 239 5.75 3.99 -2.47
N ASN A 240 5.12 4.68 -3.43
CA ASN A 240 4.85 4.16 -4.77
C ASN A 240 6.16 3.75 -5.49
N VAL A 241 7.16 4.64 -5.47
CA VAL A 241 8.50 4.39 -6.04
C VAL A 241 9.20 3.19 -5.37
N ALA A 242 9.19 3.09 -4.04
CA ALA A 242 9.83 1.98 -3.34
C ALA A 242 9.15 0.62 -3.59
N TYR A 243 7.83 0.61 -3.76
CA TYR A 243 7.05 -0.60 -4.04
C TYR A 243 7.16 -1.08 -5.49
N GLU A 244 7.24 -0.14 -6.44
CA GLU A 244 7.47 -0.44 -7.86
C GLU A 244 8.86 -1.06 -8.05
N TYR A 245 9.91 -0.44 -7.48
CA TYR A 245 11.27 -0.96 -7.56
C TYR A 245 11.44 -2.33 -6.88
N GLY A 246 10.84 -2.50 -5.69
CA GLY A 246 10.96 -3.73 -4.90
C GLY A 246 10.02 -4.87 -5.31
N ASN A 247 9.38 -4.81 -6.48
CA ASN A 247 8.41 -5.80 -6.98
C ASN A 247 7.36 -6.17 -5.91
N LYS A 248 6.53 -5.20 -5.52
CA LYS A 248 5.50 -5.30 -4.46
C LYS A 248 6.05 -5.47 -3.04
N GLN A 249 7.37 -5.39 -2.83
CA GLN A 249 7.98 -5.16 -1.52
C GLN A 249 8.50 -3.72 -1.45
N PHE A 250 8.48 -3.13 -0.26
CA PHE A 250 9.04 -1.78 -0.07
C PHE A 250 10.57 -1.86 -0.07
N ASN A 251 11.20 -1.32 -1.11
CA ASN A 251 12.65 -1.26 -1.23
C ASN A 251 13.11 0.21 -1.33
N PRO A 252 13.82 0.76 -0.32
CA PRO A 252 14.17 2.17 -0.25
C PRO A 252 15.12 2.63 -1.37
N GLU A 253 15.83 1.70 -2.01
CA GLU A 253 16.77 1.99 -3.09
C GLU A 253 16.09 2.61 -4.33
N GLY A 254 14.81 2.28 -4.58
CA GLY A 254 14.03 2.92 -5.64
C GLY A 254 13.91 4.43 -5.45
N ILE A 255 13.82 4.89 -4.19
CA ILE A 255 13.75 6.32 -3.85
C ILE A 255 15.08 7.01 -4.16
N ARG A 256 16.22 6.34 -3.89
CA ARG A 256 17.55 6.86 -4.25
C ARG A 256 17.67 7.08 -5.75
N LEU A 257 17.25 6.09 -6.55
CA LEU A 257 17.27 6.17 -8.01
C LEU A 257 16.39 7.31 -8.54
N ALA A 258 15.19 7.48 -7.99
CA ALA A 258 14.29 8.57 -8.37
C ALA A 258 14.87 9.96 -8.01
N VAL A 259 15.43 10.12 -6.80
CA VAL A 259 16.10 11.37 -6.39
C VAL A 259 17.30 11.68 -7.30
N GLU A 260 18.13 10.68 -7.62
CA GLU A 260 19.29 10.88 -8.48
C GLU A 260 18.93 11.24 -9.93
N PHE A 261 17.86 10.65 -10.49
CA PHE A 261 17.35 11.00 -11.82
C PHE A 261 17.08 12.50 -11.96
N PHE A 262 16.38 13.11 -11.00
CA PHE A 262 16.10 14.56 -11.04
C PHE A 262 17.32 15.42 -10.70
N LYS A 263 18.21 14.97 -9.81
CA LYS A 263 19.49 15.67 -9.53
C LYS A 263 20.42 15.70 -10.75
N GLN A 264 20.49 14.62 -11.52
CA GLN A 264 21.24 14.58 -12.79
C GLN A 264 20.66 15.53 -13.86
N ARG A 265 19.36 15.88 -13.76
CA ARG A 265 18.69 16.89 -14.59
C ARG A 265 18.85 18.33 -14.03
N GLY A 266 19.63 18.52 -12.97
CA GLY A 266 19.92 19.83 -12.37
C GLY A 266 18.95 20.28 -11.28
N HIS A 267 17.98 19.45 -10.85
CA HIS A 267 17.10 19.82 -9.74
C HIS A 267 17.86 19.80 -8.41
N THR A 268 17.81 20.92 -7.68
CA THR A 268 18.26 21.01 -6.29
C THR A 268 17.13 20.73 -5.30
N ASN A 269 15.88 21.08 -5.65
CA ASN A 269 14.70 20.88 -4.81
C ASN A 269 13.93 19.61 -5.22
N VAL A 270 14.40 18.47 -4.72
CA VAL A 270 13.80 17.14 -4.94
C VAL A 270 13.55 16.52 -3.57
N VAL A 271 12.30 16.19 -3.26
CA VAL A 271 11.89 15.64 -1.96
C VAL A 271 11.08 14.37 -2.16
N ALA A 272 11.41 13.31 -1.45
CA ALA A 272 10.58 12.11 -1.34
C ALA A 272 9.80 12.14 -0.03
N VAL A 273 8.49 11.92 -0.10
CA VAL A 273 7.64 11.77 1.09
C VAL A 273 7.43 10.29 1.35
N VAL A 274 7.68 9.85 2.58
CA VAL A 274 7.36 8.49 3.04
C VAL A 274 6.67 8.51 4.40
N PRO A 275 5.78 7.56 4.70
CA PRO A 275 5.23 7.43 6.05
C PRO A 275 6.33 7.18 7.08
N ARG A 276 6.29 7.89 8.22
CA ARG A 276 7.30 7.74 9.30
C ARG A 276 7.47 6.30 9.79
N PHE A 277 6.44 5.45 9.66
CA PHE A 277 6.55 4.02 9.97
C PHE A 277 7.53 3.24 9.08
N ARG A 278 7.93 3.80 7.93
CA ARG A 278 8.94 3.23 7.03
C ARG A 278 10.37 3.62 7.40
N GLN A 279 10.60 4.49 8.40
CA GLN A 279 11.94 4.89 8.83
C GLN A 279 12.85 3.67 9.07
N ALA A 280 12.37 2.67 9.83
CA ALA A 280 13.08 1.42 10.10
C ALA A 280 13.32 0.51 8.88
N LYS A 281 12.69 0.78 7.73
CA LYS A 281 12.92 0.06 6.45
C LYS A 281 13.98 0.72 5.56
N GLY A 282 14.36 1.97 5.84
CA GLY A 282 15.34 2.68 5.03
C GLY A 282 16.78 2.63 5.56
N GLY A 283 16.96 2.56 6.88
CA GLY A 283 18.28 2.55 7.52
C GLY A 283 19.17 3.72 7.06
N VAL A 284 20.46 3.44 6.91
CA VAL A 284 21.50 4.44 6.56
C VAL A 284 21.18 5.22 5.28
N LEU A 285 20.46 4.63 4.32
CA LEU A 285 20.05 5.33 3.10
C LEU A 285 19.04 6.44 3.40
N PHE A 286 18.07 6.18 4.29
CA PHE A 286 17.12 7.21 4.71
C PHE A 286 17.79 8.26 5.60
N ASP A 287 18.69 7.87 6.49
CA ASP A 287 19.46 8.81 7.31
C ASP A 287 20.31 9.75 6.43
N LYS A 288 20.79 9.28 5.27
CA LYS A 288 21.48 10.09 4.27
C LYS A 288 20.51 11.01 3.54
N LEU A 289 19.43 10.48 2.97
CA LEU A 289 18.47 11.28 2.20
C LEU A 289 17.77 12.33 3.06
N GLU A 290 17.45 12.06 4.34
CA GLU A 290 16.88 13.04 5.28
C GLU A 290 17.88 14.15 5.60
N ARG A 291 19.14 13.80 5.89
CA ARG A 291 20.22 14.78 6.15
C ARG A 291 20.52 15.66 4.94
N ASP A 292 20.46 15.09 3.73
CA ASP A 292 20.69 15.78 2.47
C ASP A 292 19.44 16.61 2.02
N GLY A 293 18.33 16.60 2.77
CA GLY A 293 17.11 17.35 2.46
C GLY A 293 16.23 16.73 1.36
N HIS A 294 16.44 15.45 1.03
CA HIS A 294 15.76 14.72 -0.03
C HIS A 294 14.71 13.71 0.43
N LEU A 295 14.55 13.49 1.74
CA LEU A 295 13.53 12.61 2.31
C LEU A 295 12.83 13.31 3.48
N TYR A 296 11.50 13.28 3.48
CA TYR A 296 10.67 13.78 4.57
C TYR A 296 9.68 12.72 5.02
N TYR A 297 9.53 12.62 6.34
CA TYR A 297 8.52 11.76 6.94
C TYR A 297 7.18 12.50 7.07
N SER A 298 6.14 11.96 6.44
CA SER A 298 4.78 12.37 6.79
C SER A 298 4.47 11.97 8.24
N PRO A 299 3.60 12.71 8.96
CA PRO A 299 3.33 12.43 10.37
C PRO A 299 2.71 11.05 10.63
N SER A 300 3.50 10.10 11.13
CA SER A 300 2.97 8.95 11.87
C SER A 300 3.15 9.15 13.38
N ARG A 301 2.10 8.89 14.16
CA ARG A 301 2.15 8.86 15.63
C ARG A 301 1.87 7.45 16.14
N LEU A 302 2.63 7.01 17.14
CA LEU A 302 2.31 5.82 17.90
C LEU A 302 1.37 6.24 19.05
N LEU A 303 0.11 5.82 18.99
CA LEU A 303 -0.89 6.09 20.03
C LEU A 303 -1.37 4.75 20.58
N ASN A 304 -1.11 4.49 21.86
CA ASN A 304 -1.45 3.22 22.53
C ASN A 304 -0.91 1.97 21.80
N GLY A 305 0.31 2.06 21.24
CA GLY A 305 0.92 0.98 20.45
C GLY A 305 0.38 0.84 19.02
N ILE A 306 -0.64 1.61 18.63
CA ILE A 306 -1.17 1.65 17.26
C ILE A 306 -0.47 2.76 16.48
N GLN A 307 0.06 2.42 15.31
CA GLN A 307 0.71 3.38 14.43
C GLN A 307 -0.32 4.05 13.51
N LEU A 308 -0.69 5.28 13.85
CA LEU A 308 -1.56 6.13 13.04
C LEU A 308 -0.70 6.93 12.08
N SER A 309 -0.75 6.63 10.78
CA SER A 309 -0.17 7.49 9.73
C SER A 309 -1.16 8.56 9.30
N SER A 310 -0.67 9.75 8.99
CA SER A 310 -1.36 10.66 8.07
C SER A 310 -1.59 9.98 6.72
N ASP A 311 -2.53 10.52 5.95
CA ASP A 311 -2.63 10.16 4.54
C ASP A 311 -1.47 10.81 3.77
N ASP A 312 -0.57 9.99 3.24
CA ASP A 312 0.69 10.44 2.63
C ASP A 312 0.43 11.07 1.26
N ASP A 313 -0.53 10.53 0.50
CA ASP A 313 -1.00 11.08 -0.77
C ASP A 313 -1.44 12.53 -0.57
N LYS A 314 -2.21 12.80 0.50
CA LYS A 314 -2.63 14.15 0.82
C LYS A 314 -1.45 15.06 1.11
N VAL A 315 -0.44 14.61 1.86
CA VAL A 315 0.76 15.41 2.14
C VAL A 315 1.53 15.72 0.84
N ILE A 316 1.73 14.72 -0.02
CA ILE A 316 2.40 14.84 -1.33
C ILE A 316 1.69 15.90 -2.19
N LEU A 317 0.36 15.77 -2.33
CA LEU A 317 -0.45 16.66 -3.16
C LEU A 317 -0.54 18.08 -2.60
N GLU A 318 -0.68 18.24 -1.28
CA GLU A 318 -0.74 19.56 -0.63
C GLU A 318 0.60 20.32 -0.76
N VAL A 319 1.74 19.63 -0.60
CA VAL A 319 3.07 20.23 -0.78
C VAL A 319 3.27 20.68 -2.22
N ALA A 320 3.00 19.81 -3.20
CA ALA A 320 3.10 20.14 -4.61
C ALA A 320 2.14 21.28 -5.01
N ALA A 321 0.89 21.27 -4.56
CA ALA A 321 -0.07 22.34 -4.83
C ALA A 321 0.37 23.70 -4.23
N ARG A 322 0.95 23.69 -3.03
CA ARG A 322 1.37 24.91 -2.32
C ARG A 322 2.61 25.56 -2.88
N GLU A 323 3.60 24.76 -3.31
CA GLU A 323 4.88 25.25 -3.81
C GLU A 323 4.99 25.24 -5.34
N ASN A 324 3.86 25.04 -6.04
CA ASN A 324 3.80 24.84 -7.49
C ASN A 324 4.79 23.75 -7.96
N GLY A 325 4.91 22.68 -7.18
CA GLY A 325 5.71 21.50 -7.49
C GLY A 325 5.01 20.55 -8.45
N VAL A 326 5.77 19.56 -8.91
CA VAL A 326 5.26 18.43 -9.70
C VAL A 326 5.35 17.15 -8.88
N VAL A 327 4.31 16.31 -8.94
CA VAL A 327 4.28 15.00 -8.26
C VAL A 327 4.82 13.92 -9.19
N VAL A 328 5.59 13.00 -8.63
CA VAL A 328 6.11 11.81 -9.32
C VAL A 328 5.50 10.58 -8.65
N SER A 329 4.52 9.95 -9.31
CA SER A 329 3.83 8.75 -8.83
C SER A 329 3.06 8.07 -9.98
N ASN A 330 2.98 6.74 -9.93
CA ASN A 330 2.09 5.96 -10.79
C ASN A 330 0.66 5.82 -10.22
N ASP A 331 0.41 6.23 -8.97
CA ASP A 331 -0.96 6.30 -8.46
C ASP A 331 -1.80 7.32 -9.26
N GLN A 332 -3.13 7.16 -9.26
CA GLN A 332 -4.07 8.09 -9.87
C GLN A 332 -4.70 9.05 -8.85
N PHE A 333 -4.40 8.90 -7.56
CA PHE A 333 -4.86 9.74 -6.45
C PHE A 333 -6.39 9.98 -6.48
N ARG A 334 -7.16 8.95 -6.86
CA ARG A 334 -8.59 9.08 -7.19
C ARG A 334 -9.42 9.70 -6.06
N ASN A 335 -9.02 9.45 -4.82
CA ASN A 335 -9.63 9.99 -3.61
C ASN A 335 -9.57 11.53 -3.55
N TYR A 336 -8.64 12.17 -4.28
CA TYR A 336 -8.37 13.61 -4.23
C TYR A 336 -8.76 14.37 -5.51
N LEU A 337 -9.15 13.67 -6.59
CA LEU A 337 -9.59 14.29 -7.86
C LEU A 337 -10.79 15.23 -7.71
N HIS A 338 -11.60 15.08 -6.67
CA HIS A 338 -12.74 15.96 -6.39
C HIS A 338 -12.33 17.33 -5.81
N ILE A 339 -11.07 17.51 -5.38
CA ILE A 339 -10.56 18.76 -4.81
C ILE A 339 -9.85 19.55 -5.90
N ASP A 340 -10.45 20.63 -6.39
CA ASP A 340 -9.99 21.38 -7.59
C ASP A 340 -8.51 21.77 -7.55
N ARG A 341 -8.03 22.28 -6.42
CA ARG A 341 -6.61 22.68 -6.22
C ARG A 341 -5.61 21.51 -6.21
N LEU A 342 -6.08 20.27 -6.01
CA LEU A 342 -5.25 19.07 -6.10
C LEU A 342 -5.42 18.37 -7.46
N ARG A 343 -6.59 18.49 -8.11
CA ARG A 343 -6.88 17.92 -9.43
C ARG A 343 -5.81 18.32 -10.45
N SER A 344 -5.47 19.61 -10.53
CA SER A 344 -4.43 20.10 -11.44
C SER A 344 -3.05 19.46 -11.18
N VAL A 345 -2.69 19.20 -9.92
CA VAL A 345 -1.45 18.50 -9.56
C VAL A 345 -1.50 17.02 -9.99
N ILE A 346 -2.65 16.36 -9.82
CA ILE A 346 -2.85 14.94 -10.19
C ILE A 346 -2.84 14.76 -11.71
N GLU A 347 -3.47 15.66 -12.45
CA GLU A 347 -3.53 15.64 -13.92
C GLU A 347 -2.15 15.91 -14.55
N ASN A 348 -1.36 16.83 -13.94
CA ASN A 348 -0.01 17.18 -14.38
C ASN A 348 1.11 16.41 -13.63
N ARG A 349 0.79 15.27 -13.00
CA ARG A 349 1.81 14.41 -12.35
C ARG A 349 2.62 13.64 -13.38
N LEU A 350 3.86 13.31 -13.04
CA LEU A 350 4.77 12.54 -13.86
C LEU A 350 4.67 11.04 -13.53
N PRO A 351 4.18 10.19 -14.45
CA PRO A 351 4.31 8.74 -14.33
C PRO A 351 5.77 8.34 -14.56
N PHE A 352 6.16 7.17 -14.05
CA PHE A 352 7.52 6.65 -14.19
C PHE A 352 7.52 5.14 -14.46
N VAL A 353 8.67 4.62 -14.89
CA VAL A 353 8.91 3.18 -15.03
C VAL A 353 10.22 2.79 -14.34
N MET A 354 10.19 1.63 -13.68
CA MET A 354 11.39 0.97 -13.16
C MET A 354 11.84 -0.09 -14.18
N ILE A 355 13.03 0.05 -14.74
CA ILE A 355 13.61 -0.94 -15.65
C ILE A 355 14.93 -1.41 -15.05
N ARG A 356 14.94 -2.64 -14.51
CA ARG A 356 16.09 -3.21 -13.78
C ARG A 356 16.48 -2.29 -12.62
N ASN A 357 17.69 -1.73 -12.65
CA ASN A 357 18.22 -0.82 -11.62
C ASN A 357 18.22 0.64 -12.08
N SER A 358 17.16 1.06 -12.78
CA SER A 358 17.06 2.39 -13.37
C SER A 358 15.64 2.93 -13.28
N PHE A 359 15.54 4.17 -12.82
CA PHE A 359 14.32 4.97 -12.78
C PHE A 359 14.23 5.83 -14.04
N PHE A 360 13.09 5.84 -14.72
CA PHE A 360 12.86 6.67 -15.90
C PHE A 360 11.49 7.35 -15.87
N VAL A 361 11.47 8.61 -16.32
CA VAL A 361 10.27 9.32 -16.79
C VAL A 361 10.47 9.60 -18.27
N THR A 362 9.44 9.39 -19.11
CA THR A 362 9.55 9.66 -20.55
C THR A 362 9.61 11.17 -20.81
N ASP A 363 10.18 11.57 -21.95
CA ASP A 363 10.21 12.99 -22.33
C ASP A 363 8.82 13.53 -22.75
N ASP A 364 7.84 12.66 -22.96
CA ASP A 364 6.44 12.95 -23.27
C ASP A 364 5.46 12.40 -22.18
N PRO A 365 5.57 12.83 -20.90
CA PRO A 365 4.84 12.22 -19.78
C PRO A 365 3.31 12.32 -19.87
N HIS A 366 2.81 13.24 -20.70
CA HIS A 366 1.39 13.44 -20.99
C HIS A 366 1.03 13.05 -22.45
N GLY A 367 1.88 12.26 -23.11
CA GLY A 367 1.78 11.87 -24.51
C GLY A 367 2.14 12.98 -25.50
N ARG A 368 2.17 12.63 -26.79
CA ARG A 368 2.70 13.46 -27.90
C ARG A 368 2.16 14.90 -28.01
N ASN A 369 0.93 15.13 -27.54
CA ASN A 369 0.26 16.44 -27.61
C ASN A 369 0.30 17.20 -26.28
N GLY A 370 0.87 16.61 -25.23
CA GLY A 370 1.03 17.22 -23.91
C GLY A 370 2.35 17.98 -23.77
N PRO A 371 2.58 18.65 -22.63
CA PRO A 371 3.85 19.26 -22.33
C PRO A 371 4.96 18.21 -22.21
N SER A 372 6.14 18.52 -22.75
CA SER A 372 7.34 17.70 -22.57
C SER A 372 7.78 17.67 -21.10
N LEU A 373 8.54 16.66 -20.71
CA LEU A 373 9.13 16.55 -19.37
C LEU A 373 9.92 17.81 -18.99
N SER A 374 10.64 18.39 -19.95
CA SER A 374 11.39 19.64 -19.75
C SER A 374 10.47 20.84 -19.44
N GLN A 375 9.28 20.91 -20.03
CA GLN A 375 8.29 21.94 -19.70
C GLN A 375 7.61 21.65 -18.36
N CYS A 376 7.24 20.41 -18.08
CA CYS A 376 6.62 19.99 -16.82
C CYS A 376 7.47 20.32 -15.58
N LEU A 377 8.81 20.29 -15.74
CA LEU A 377 9.80 20.52 -14.69
C LEU A 377 10.26 21.98 -14.54
N GLN A 378 9.96 22.86 -15.49
CA GLN A 378 10.29 24.29 -15.41
C GLN A 378 9.18 25.05 -14.70
N LEU A 379 9.55 26.05 -13.88
CA LEU A 379 8.58 26.97 -13.29
C LEU A 379 7.92 27.79 -14.42
N PRO A 380 6.60 28.06 -14.34
CA PRO A 380 5.88 28.88 -15.32
C PRO A 380 6.43 30.31 -15.47
#